data_AF-A9HG44-F1
#
_entry.id   AF-A9HG44-F1
#
_cell.length_a   1.000
_cell.length_b   1.000
_cell.length_c   1.000
_cell.angle_alpha   90.00
_cell.angle_beta   90.00
_cell.angle_gamma   90.00
#
_symmetry.space_group_name_H-M   'P 1'
#
loop_
_entity.id
_entity.type
_entity.pdbx_description
1 polymer ?
#
loop_
_entity_poly.entity_id
_entity_poly.type
_entity_poly.pdbx_seq_one_letter_code
_entity_poly.pdbx_strand_id
1 'polypeptide(L)'
;MKRRPASPDPGGVCRRRGIMQANLQPVPAAAMDLVARHGDDALVIARRYRDDAQDDDDEVLVAYWNAILETSQYLLEESPDRHS
;
A
#
# COMPACT_ATOMS: atom_id res chain seq x y z
N MET A 1 39.10 -23.45 -45.40
CA MET A 1 38.30 -23.53 -44.16
C MET A 1 37.53 -22.21 -44.02
N LYS A 2 36.26 -22.13 -44.43
CA LYS A 2 35.03 -22.26 -43.62
C LYS A 2 34.92 -21.28 -42.42
N ARG A 3 34.03 -20.28 -42.60
CA ARG A 3 32.99 -19.72 -41.69
C ARG A 3 33.25 -18.44 -40.86
N ARG A 4 32.63 -17.36 -41.38
CA ARG A 4 31.76 -16.31 -40.78
C ARG A 4 32.32 -15.37 -39.68
N PRO A 5 32.02 -14.06 -39.78
CA PRO A 5 32.33 -13.07 -38.76
C PRO A 5 31.45 -13.25 -37.52
N ALA A 6 32.05 -13.08 -36.35
CA ALA A 6 31.32 -12.98 -35.08
C ALA A 6 30.49 -11.70 -35.08
N SER A 7 29.18 -11.84 -35.27
CA SER A 7 28.18 -10.83 -34.91
C SER A 7 27.69 -11.09 -33.47
N PRO A 8 27.25 -10.04 -32.77
CA PRO A 8 27.19 -9.99 -31.31
C PRO A 8 25.91 -10.64 -30.79
N ASP A 9 26.03 -11.33 -29.65
CA ASP A 9 24.89 -11.68 -28.81
C ASP A 9 24.86 -10.72 -27.60
N PRO A 10 24.13 -9.59 -27.67
CA PRO A 10 23.72 -8.89 -26.47
C PRO A 10 22.59 -9.70 -25.86
N GLY A 11 22.99 -10.66 -25.03
CA GLY A 11 22.08 -11.47 -24.23
C GLY A 11 21.01 -10.60 -23.59
N GLY A 12 19.78 -10.85 -24.03
CA GLY A 12 18.55 -10.67 -23.29
C GLY A 12 18.47 -9.43 -22.41
N VAL A 13 17.95 -8.35 -23.00
CA VAL A 13 16.87 -7.52 -22.45
C VAL A 13 16.21 -8.11 -21.19
N CYS A 14 16.84 -7.97 -20.03
CA CYS A 14 16.14 -7.71 -18.79
C CYS A 14 15.77 -6.24 -18.85
N ARG A 15 14.71 -5.92 -19.60
CA ARG A 15 13.94 -4.70 -19.38
C ARG A 15 13.41 -4.81 -17.94
N ARG A 16 14.23 -4.40 -16.97
CA ARG A 16 13.72 -3.78 -15.74
C ARG A 16 12.97 -2.56 -16.24
N ARG A 17 11.72 -2.77 -16.62
CA ARG A 17 10.71 -1.72 -16.59
C ARG A 17 10.78 -1.23 -15.15
N GLY A 18 11.50 -0.13 -14.95
CA GLY A 18 11.15 0.82 -13.92
C GLY A 18 9.72 1.21 -14.23
N ILE A 19 8.78 0.42 -13.71
CA ILE A 19 7.47 0.93 -13.36
C ILE A 19 7.80 2.15 -12.52
N MET A 20 7.49 3.30 -13.10
CA MET A 20 7.47 4.57 -12.40
C MET A 20 6.84 4.26 -11.04
N GLN A 21 7.64 4.37 -9.98
CA GLN A 21 7.07 4.59 -8.66
C GLN A 21 6.36 5.93 -8.79
N ALA A 22 5.11 5.89 -9.27
CA ALA A 22 4.10 6.74 -8.68
C ALA A 22 4.32 6.63 -7.18
N ASN A 23 4.25 7.76 -6.49
CA ASN A 23 4.51 7.95 -5.06
C ASN A 23 3.49 7.15 -4.21
N LEU A 24 3.43 5.83 -4.45
CA LEU A 24 2.65 4.80 -3.84
C LEU A 24 3.35 4.60 -2.51
N GLN A 25 3.02 5.45 -1.54
CA GLN A 25 3.30 5.09 -0.17
C GLN A 25 2.74 3.69 0.04
N PRO A 26 3.54 2.75 0.58
CA PRO A 26 3.09 1.39 0.77
C PRO A 26 1.85 1.44 1.67
N VAL A 27 0.70 1.06 1.11
CA VAL A 27 -0.55 0.90 1.85
C VAL A 27 -0.25 0.01 3.05
N PRO A 28 -0.45 0.47 4.29
CA PRO A 28 -0.19 -0.34 5.48
C PRO A 28 -1.00 -1.64 5.38
N ALA A 29 -0.31 -2.78 5.42
CA ALA A 29 -0.97 -4.09 5.33
C ALA A 29 -2.05 -4.26 6.43
N ALA A 30 -1.84 -3.63 7.59
CA ALA A 30 -2.80 -3.57 8.68
C ALA A 30 -4.11 -2.86 8.30
N ALA A 31 -4.05 -1.77 7.51
CA ALA A 31 -5.25 -1.06 7.05
C ALA A 31 -6.04 -1.90 6.04
N MET A 32 -5.36 -2.56 5.08
CA MET A 32 -6.02 -3.47 4.16
C MET A 32 -6.72 -4.62 4.89
N ASP A 33 -6.03 -5.26 5.83
CA ASP A 33 -6.56 -6.37 6.61
C ASP A 33 -7.76 -5.92 7.48
N LEU A 34 -7.66 -4.74 8.09
CA LEU A 34 -8.73 -4.18 8.91
C LEU A 34 -9.98 -3.88 8.06
N VAL A 35 -9.83 -3.22 6.92
CA VAL A 35 -10.93 -2.94 5.98
C VAL A 35 -11.51 -4.22 5.40
N ALA A 36 -10.68 -5.20 5.02
CA ALA A 36 -11.16 -6.47 4.47
C ALA A 36 -12.02 -7.27 5.46
N ARG A 37 -11.74 -7.17 6.77
CA ARG A 37 -12.49 -7.88 7.81
C ARG A 37 -13.72 -7.13 8.30
N HIS A 38 -13.67 -5.79 8.32
CA HIS A 38 -14.66 -4.97 9.02
C HIS A 38 -15.38 -3.94 8.15
N GLY A 39 -14.96 -3.74 6.88
CA GLY A 39 -15.54 -2.73 6.01
C GLY A 39 -15.50 -1.34 6.65
N ASP A 40 -16.63 -0.63 6.65
CA ASP A 40 -16.78 0.69 7.28
C ASP A 40 -16.44 0.73 8.78
N ASP A 41 -16.65 -0.37 9.51
CA ASP A 41 -16.35 -0.45 10.94
C ASP A 41 -14.84 -0.33 11.21
N ALA A 42 -13.99 -0.57 10.20
CA ALA A 42 -12.54 -0.37 10.30
C ALA A 42 -12.16 1.04 10.77
N LEU A 43 -12.91 2.07 10.35
CA LEU A 43 -12.65 3.46 10.76
C LEU A 43 -12.98 3.69 12.23
N VAL A 44 -14.05 3.07 12.73
CA VAL A 44 -14.45 3.18 14.14
C VAL A 44 -13.43 2.47 15.02
N ILE A 45 -12.99 1.27 14.61
CA ILE A 45 -11.99 0.48 15.32
C ILE A 45 -10.65 1.23 15.40
N ALA A 46 -10.15 1.74 14.27
CA ALA A 46 -8.88 2.46 14.23
C ALA A 46 -8.93 3.79 15.00
N ARG A 47 -10.07 4.50 15.00
CA ARG A 47 -10.27 5.70 15.84
C ARG A 47 -10.16 5.36 17.31
N ARG A 48 -10.85 4.31 17.75
CA ARG A 48 -10.80 3.89 19.15
C ARG A 48 -9.37 3.61 19.63
N TYR A 49 -8.60 2.83 18.85
CA TYR A 49 -7.21 2.56 19.24
C TYR A 49 -6.29 3.78 19.17
N ARG A 50 -6.57 4.73 18.27
CA ARG A 50 -5.89 6.04 18.28
C ARG A 50 -6.22 6.80 19.56
N ASP A 51 -7.49 6.89 19.94
CA ASP A 51 -7.93 7.59 21.15
C ASP A 51 -7.32 6.95 22.41
N ASP A 52 -7.34 5.62 22.55
CA ASP A 52 -6.64 4.91 23.63
C ASP A 52 -5.12 5.28 23.65
N ALA A 53 -4.46 5.32 22.48
CA ALA A 53 -3.05 5.72 22.40
C ALA A 53 -2.81 7.21 22.74
N GLN A 54 -3.80 8.08 22.52
CA GLN A 54 -3.73 9.48 22.93
C GLN A 54 -3.89 9.61 24.45
N ASP A 55 -4.80 8.84 25.05
CA ASP A 55 -4.99 8.78 26.50
C ASP A 55 -3.74 8.23 27.24
N ASP A 56 -2.98 7.36 26.58
CA ASP A 56 -1.69 6.83 27.06
C ASP A 56 -0.47 7.73 26.74
N ASP A 57 -0.65 8.89 26.09
CA ASP A 57 0.42 9.80 25.61
C ASP A 57 1.46 9.10 24.68
N ASP A 58 1.06 8.04 23.97
CA ASP A 58 1.95 7.26 23.09
C ASP A 58 1.94 7.80 21.65
N GLU A 59 2.72 8.86 21.41
CA GLU A 59 2.77 9.58 20.12
C GLU A 59 3.10 8.68 18.91
N VAL A 60 3.85 7.60 19.12
CA VAL A 60 4.20 6.64 18.06
C VAL A 60 2.98 5.84 17.65
N LEU A 61 2.21 5.35 18.61
CA LEU A 61 0.96 4.64 18.34
C LEU A 61 -0.10 5.56 17.74
N VAL A 62 -0.17 6.82 18.19
CA VAL A 62 -1.06 7.82 17.60
C VAL A 62 -0.73 8.04 16.11
N ALA A 63 0.54 8.22 15.77
CA ALA A 63 0.97 8.37 14.37
C ALA A 63 0.67 7.12 13.53
N TYR A 64 0.90 5.93 14.10
CA TYR A 64 0.59 4.66 13.46
C TYR A 64 -0.91 4.51 13.13
N TRP A 65 -1.79 4.75 14.11
CA TRP A 65 -3.23 4.65 13.90
C TRP A 65 -3.77 5.74 12.98
N ASN A 66 -3.16 6.93 12.96
CA ASN A 66 -3.48 7.95 11.96
C ASN A 66 -3.15 7.49 10.53
N ALA A 67 -2.01 6.84 10.31
CA ALA A 67 -1.67 6.28 9.00
C ALA A 67 -2.65 5.17 8.58
N ILE A 68 -3.08 4.33 9.53
CA ILE A 68 -4.13 3.32 9.27
C ILE A 68 -5.46 3.98 8.93
N LEU A 69 -5.85 5.03 9.63
CA LEU A 69 -7.11 5.75 9.39
C LEU A 69 -7.15 6.39 8.01
N GLU A 70 -6.09 7.09 7.62
CA GLU A 70 -5.97 7.73 6.31
C GLU A 70 -6.08 6.67 5.20
N THR A 71 -5.33 5.58 5.35
CA THR A 71 -5.32 4.52 4.35
C THR A 71 -6.66 3.77 4.29
N SER A 72 -7.29 3.51 5.43
CA SER A 72 -8.58 2.83 5.47
C SER A 72 -9.69 3.67 4.83
N GLN A 73 -9.65 5.00 5.01
CA GLN A 73 -10.57 5.92 4.32
C GLN A 73 -10.37 5.84 2.81
N TYR A 74 -9.12 5.96 2.35
CA TYR A 74 -8.78 5.85 0.93
C TYR A 74 -9.29 4.53 0.31
N LEU A 75 -9.07 3.39 0.97
CA LEU A 75 -9.52 2.08 0.48
C LEU A 75 -11.05 1.96 0.40
N LEU A 76 -11.76 2.54 1.37
CA LEU A 76 -13.22 2.54 1.40
C LEU A 76 -13.82 3.51 0.36
N GLU A 77 -13.15 4.62 0.09
CA GLU A 77 -13.53 5.60 -0.95
C GLU A 77 -13.24 5.10 -2.37
N GLU A 78 -12.15 4.34 -2.55
CA GLU A 78 -11.81 3.72 -3.84
C GLU A 78 -12.65 2.49 -4.18
N SER A 79 -13.34 1.89 -3.21
CA SER A 79 -14.22 0.74 -3.44
C SER A 79 -15.49 1.18 -4.20
N PRO A 80 -15.61 0.93 -5.51
CA PRO A 80 -16.61 1.57 -6.38
C PRO A 80 -18.03 0.99 -6.25
N ASP A 81 -18.26 0.05 -5.32
CA ASP A 81 -19.52 -0.68 -5.14
C ASP A 81 -20.54 0.01 -4.21
N ARG A 82 -20.41 1.33 -4.00
CA ARG A 82 -21.34 2.14 -3.20
C ARG A 82 -22.27 3.07 -4.00
N HIS A 83 -22.19 3.01 -5.33
CA HIS A 83 -23.16 3.65 -6.23
C HIS A 83 -23.84 2.59 -7.10
N SER A 84 -24.88 1.95 -6.58
CA SER A 84 -25.89 1.22 -7.38
C SER A 84 -27.26 1.38 -6.74
#